data_AF-A0A838X250-F1
#
_entry.id   AF-A0A838X250-F1
#
_cell.length_a   1.000
_cell.length_b   1.000
_cell.length_c   1.000
_cell.angle_alpha   90.00
_cell.angle_beta   90.00
_cell.angle_gamma   90.00
#
_symmetry.space_group_name_H-M   'P 1'
#
loop_
_entity.id
_entity.type
_entity.pdbx_description
1 polymer ?
#
loop_
_entity_poly.entity_id
_entity_poly.type
_entity_poly.pdbx_seq_one_letter_code
_entity_poly.pdbx_strand_id
1 'polypeptide(L)'
;MFPTMVGGTNDPNRRPARPYTGEEWPPALRTSYWLIIAAAVLMLVTGMVLLTAGFPEAGDEQFREAFMRNTRVTALGNIVLALCMVVAAAQFPKGLKGARGWACGFIAVAIFINLAAFVIQVTSWASFAIVVALTFAVFFMFRPAANQFVERP
;
A
#
# COMPACT_ATOMS: atom_id res chain seq x y z
N MET A 1 11.68 34.98 10.03
CA MET A 1 10.52 35.69 9.43
C MET A 1 9.34 35.46 10.36
N PHE A 2 8.82 36.50 11.01
CA PHE A 2 7.75 36.37 12.01
C PHE A 2 6.37 36.22 11.33
N PRO A 3 5.41 35.47 11.92
CA PRO A 3 4.04 35.40 11.41
C PRO A 3 3.36 36.75 11.59
N THR A 4 3.07 37.47 10.50
CA THR A 4 2.25 38.70 10.54
C THR A 4 0.80 38.37 10.19
N MET A 5 -0.16 39.06 10.83
CA MET A 5 -1.61 38.88 10.60
C MET A 5 -2.11 39.48 9.28
N VAL A 6 -1.25 40.17 8.52
CA VAL A 6 -1.64 40.78 7.24
C VAL A 6 -1.46 39.75 6.14
N GLY A 7 -2.57 39.16 5.69
CA GLY A 7 -2.60 38.21 4.58
C GLY A 7 -2.19 38.88 3.28
N GLY A 8 -0.91 38.80 2.91
CA GLY A 8 -0.46 39.21 1.59
C GLY A 8 -1.16 38.39 0.52
N THR A 9 -1.93 39.05 -0.35
CA THR A 9 -2.65 38.46 -1.50
C THR A 9 -1.77 37.57 -2.40
N ASN A 10 -0.45 37.72 -2.33
CA ASN A 10 0.51 37.01 -3.17
C ASN A 10 1.38 35.98 -2.43
N ASP A 11 1.04 35.58 -1.19
CA ASP A 11 1.76 34.53 -0.47
C ASP A 11 1.72 33.19 -1.23
N PRO A 12 2.85 32.69 -1.77
CA PRO A 12 2.90 31.42 -2.49
C PRO A 12 2.52 30.22 -1.61
N ASN A 13 2.74 30.30 -0.29
CA ASN A 13 2.43 29.23 0.67
C ASN A 13 0.96 29.18 1.09
N ARG A 14 0.13 30.17 0.70
CA ARG A 14 -1.32 30.18 0.93
C ARG A 14 -2.14 29.92 -0.31
N ARG A 15 -1.52 29.68 -1.46
CA ARG A 15 -2.26 29.42 -2.70
C ARG A 15 -3.10 28.14 -2.51
N PRO A 16 -4.44 28.22 -2.66
CA PRO A 16 -5.26 27.03 -2.63
C PRO A 16 -4.73 26.08 -3.72
N ALA A 17 -4.58 24.80 -3.37
CA ALA A 17 -4.17 23.78 -4.32
C ALA A 17 -5.07 23.90 -5.55
N ARG A 18 -4.48 24.11 -6.74
CA ARG A 18 -5.22 24.34 -7.99
C ARG A 18 -6.33 23.27 -8.10
N PRO A 19 -7.61 23.68 -8.21
CA PRO A 19 -8.71 22.75 -8.40
C PRO A 19 -8.41 21.84 -9.59
N TYR A 20 -8.57 20.54 -9.43
CA TYR A 20 -8.46 19.60 -10.54
C TYR A 20 -9.57 19.88 -11.57
N THR A 21 -9.22 20.37 -12.76
CA THR A 21 -10.19 20.75 -13.82
C THR A 21 -10.38 19.69 -14.91
N GLY A 22 -9.71 18.53 -14.82
CA GLY A 22 -9.86 17.45 -15.80
C GLY A 22 -11.13 16.62 -15.59
N GLU A 23 -11.68 16.07 -16.68
CA GLU A 23 -12.72 15.02 -16.67
C GLU A 23 -12.12 13.62 -16.47
N GLU A 24 -10.82 13.45 -16.72
CA GLU A 24 -10.10 12.19 -16.55
C GLU A 24 -9.71 11.93 -15.08
N TRP A 25 -9.30 10.71 -14.74
CA TRP A 25 -8.72 10.42 -13.42
C TRP A 25 -7.37 11.15 -13.18
N PRO A 26 -7.10 11.69 -11.98
CA PRO A 26 -5.86 12.40 -11.69
C PRO A 26 -4.62 11.51 -11.88
N PRO A 27 -3.51 12.03 -12.43
CA PRO A 27 -2.30 11.23 -12.68
C PRO A 27 -1.73 10.62 -11.38
N ALA A 28 -1.87 11.31 -10.24
CA ALA A 28 -1.47 10.77 -8.94
C ALA A 28 -2.27 9.51 -8.54
N LEU A 29 -3.58 9.48 -8.85
CA LEU A 29 -4.44 8.32 -8.58
C LEU A 29 -4.08 7.15 -9.51
N ARG A 30 -3.76 7.46 -10.77
CA ARG A 30 -3.23 6.47 -11.73
C ARG A 30 -1.90 5.89 -11.26
N THR A 31 -0.97 6.70 -10.76
CA THR A 31 0.30 6.21 -10.19
C THR A 31 0.05 5.31 -8.98
N SER A 32 -0.86 5.70 -8.07
CA SER A 32 -1.24 4.88 -6.92
C SER A 32 -1.81 3.53 -7.36
N TYR A 33 -2.71 3.51 -8.35
CA TYR A 33 -3.26 2.28 -8.92
C TYR A 33 -2.17 1.32 -9.43
N TRP A 34 -1.23 1.82 -10.23
CA TRP A 34 -0.13 0.99 -10.75
C TRP A 34 0.83 0.52 -9.65
N LEU A 35 1.07 1.34 -8.62
CA LEU A 35 1.87 0.94 -7.46
C LEU A 35 1.20 -0.17 -6.66
N ILE A 36 -0.13 -0.11 -6.47
CA ILE A 36 -0.88 -1.18 -5.80
C ILE A 36 -0.81 -2.47 -6.62
N ILE A 37 -0.96 -2.40 -7.95
CA ILE A 37 -0.82 -3.58 -8.81
C ILE A 37 0.58 -4.16 -8.70
N ALA A 38 1.62 -3.33 -8.81
CA ALA A 38 3.01 -3.80 -8.70
C ALA A 38 3.27 -4.45 -7.33
N ALA A 39 2.79 -3.85 -6.24
CA ALA A 39 2.90 -4.42 -4.91
C ALA A 39 2.10 -5.73 -4.75
N ALA A 40 0.89 -5.81 -5.32
CA ALA A 40 0.08 -7.02 -5.30
C ALA A 40 0.74 -8.18 -6.05
N VAL A 41 1.35 -7.90 -7.22
CA VAL A 41 2.14 -8.90 -7.96
C VAL A 41 3.33 -9.38 -7.14
N LEU A 42 4.07 -8.46 -6.50
CA LEU A 42 5.17 -8.83 -5.61
C LEU A 42 4.69 -9.67 -4.42
N MET A 43 3.56 -9.33 -3.81
CA MET A 43 2.97 -10.10 -2.71
C MET A 43 2.52 -11.50 -3.15
N LEU A 44 1.99 -11.65 -4.36
CA LEU A 44 1.65 -12.96 -4.92
C LEU A 44 2.91 -13.81 -5.16
N VAL A 45 3.93 -13.24 -5.81
CA VAL A 45 5.17 -13.95 -6.09
C VAL A 45 5.87 -14.35 -4.80
N THR A 46 5.98 -13.43 -3.84
CA THR A 46 6.58 -13.74 -2.52
C THR A 46 5.77 -14.77 -1.74
N GLY A 47 4.44 -14.68 -1.75
CA GLY A 47 3.57 -15.69 -1.16
C GLY A 47 3.76 -17.08 -1.77
N MET A 48 3.84 -17.17 -3.10
CA MET A 48 4.12 -18.44 -3.79
C MET A 48 5.51 -19.00 -3.43
N VAL A 49 6.54 -18.15 -3.45
CA VAL A 49 7.90 -18.56 -3.06
C VAL A 49 7.92 -19.07 -1.63
N LEU A 50 7.26 -18.39 -0.68
CA LEU A 50 7.14 -18.83 0.71
C LEU A 50 6.43 -20.17 0.86
N LEU A 51 5.44 -20.48 0.02
CA LEU A 51 4.76 -21.78 0.04
C LEU A 51 5.65 -22.91 -0.50
N THR A 52 6.53 -22.61 -1.44
CA THR A 52 7.50 -23.57 -1.98
C THR A 52 8.77 -23.68 -1.14
N ALA A 53 9.09 -22.66 -0.35
CA ALA A 53 10.25 -22.64 0.52
C ALA A 53 10.02 -23.60 1.70
N GLY A 54 10.93 -24.57 1.84
CA GLY A 54 10.95 -25.49 2.97
C GLY A 54 11.53 -24.86 4.24
N PHE A 55 11.63 -25.67 5.29
CA PHE A 55 12.37 -25.30 6.49
C PHE A 55 13.88 -25.22 6.17
N PRO A 56 14.61 -24.19 6.62
CA PRO A 56 16.04 -24.08 6.36
C PRO A 56 16.82 -25.24 7.00
N GLU A 57 17.76 -25.82 6.25
CA GLU A 57 18.54 -27.01 6.68
C GLU A 57 19.41 -26.77 7.93
N ALA A 58 19.72 -25.51 8.24
CA ALA A 58 20.52 -25.11 9.40
C ALA A 58 19.67 -24.67 10.61
N GLY A 59 18.34 -24.84 10.57
CA GLY A 59 17.44 -24.41 11.64
C GLY A 59 17.28 -25.43 12.77
N ASP A 60 17.03 -24.94 13.99
CA ASP A 60 16.68 -25.80 15.12
C ASP A 60 15.34 -26.51 14.88
N GLU A 61 15.37 -27.85 14.84
CA GLU A 61 14.21 -28.70 14.56
C GLU A 61 13.05 -28.45 15.54
N GLN A 62 13.36 -28.02 16.77
CA GLN A 62 12.37 -27.67 17.80
C GLN A 62 11.41 -26.54 17.36
N PHE A 63 11.86 -25.63 16.49
CA PHE A 63 11.05 -24.51 16.01
C PHE A 63 10.40 -24.76 14.64
N ARG A 64 10.62 -25.94 14.04
CA ARG A 64 10.17 -26.26 12.68
C ARG A 64 8.67 -26.09 12.48
N GLU A 65 7.85 -26.61 13.38
CA GLU A 65 6.39 -26.51 13.25
C GLU A 65 5.90 -25.06 13.34
N ALA A 66 6.44 -24.30 14.29
CA ALA A 66 6.08 -22.90 14.47
C ALA A 66 6.50 -22.03 13.27
N PHE A 67 7.71 -22.26 12.76
CA PHE A 67 8.22 -21.59 11.57
C PHE A 67 7.34 -21.89 10.36
N MET A 68 7.10 -23.18 10.05
CA MET A 68 6.28 -23.58 8.90
C MET A 68 4.85 -23.05 8.97
N ARG A 69 4.26 -23.00 10.17
CA ARG A 69 2.94 -22.38 10.38
C ARG A 69 2.98 -20.88 10.07
N ASN A 70 3.95 -20.15 10.60
CA ASN A 70 4.08 -18.70 10.38
C ASN A 70 4.35 -18.38 8.91
N THR A 71 5.16 -19.18 8.22
CA THR A 71 5.41 -19.09 6.77
C THR A 71 4.13 -19.24 5.97
N ARG A 72 3.31 -20.26 6.27
CA ARG A 72 2.02 -20.48 5.59
C ARG A 72 1.02 -19.35 5.86
N VAL A 73 0.93 -18.89 7.11
CA VAL A 73 0.04 -17.77 7.48
C VAL A 73 0.46 -16.49 6.74
N THR A 74 1.75 -16.20 6.67
CA THR A 74 2.28 -15.04 5.95
C THR A 74 2.00 -15.15 4.45
N ALA A 75 2.25 -16.31 3.86
CA ALA A 75 2.03 -16.54 2.44
C ALA A 75 0.55 -16.39 2.05
N LEU A 76 -0.35 -17.03 2.81
CA LEU A 76 -1.80 -16.91 2.59
C LEU A 76 -2.27 -15.47 2.82
N GLY A 77 -1.77 -14.80 3.87
CA GLY A 77 -2.06 -13.40 4.14
C GLY A 77 -1.66 -12.50 2.97
N ASN A 78 -0.46 -12.70 2.42
CA ASN A 78 0.01 -11.92 1.28
C ASN A 78 -0.87 -12.12 0.03
N ILE A 79 -1.25 -13.37 -0.28
CA ILE A 79 -2.10 -13.69 -1.42
C ILE A 79 -3.49 -13.06 -1.27
N VAL A 80 -4.14 -13.26 -0.12
CA VAL A 80 -5.50 -12.75 0.13
C VAL A 80 -5.50 -11.22 0.12
N LEU A 81 -4.55 -10.58 0.78
CA LEU A 81 -4.46 -9.11 0.81
C LEU A 81 -4.14 -8.53 -0.56
N ALA A 82 -3.28 -9.17 -1.35
CA ALA A 82 -3.02 -8.75 -2.74
C ALA A 82 -4.32 -8.72 -3.55
N LEU A 83 -5.14 -9.77 -3.46
CA LEU A 83 -6.43 -9.84 -4.15
C LEU A 83 -7.40 -8.76 -3.66
N CYS A 84 -7.56 -8.61 -2.35
CA CYS A 84 -8.42 -7.58 -1.76
C CYS A 84 -8.00 -6.16 -2.19
N MET A 85 -6.70 -5.88 -2.22
CA MET A 85 -6.17 -4.59 -2.65
C MET A 85 -6.41 -4.33 -4.13
N VAL A 86 -6.26 -5.33 -5.01
CA VAL A 86 -6.56 -5.19 -6.45
C VAL A 86 -8.05 -4.92 -6.67
N VAL A 87 -8.92 -5.63 -5.96
CA VAL A 87 -10.38 -5.39 -6.03
C VAL A 87 -10.72 -3.98 -5.55
N ALA A 88 -10.11 -3.51 -4.46
CA ALA A 88 -10.30 -2.15 -3.98
C ALA A 88 -9.75 -1.10 -4.96
N ALA A 89 -8.58 -1.34 -5.55
CA ALA A 89 -7.95 -0.46 -6.54
C ALA A 89 -8.75 -0.37 -7.85
N ALA A 90 -9.43 -1.46 -8.26
CA ALA A 90 -10.32 -1.46 -9.42
C ALA A 90 -11.53 -0.53 -9.28
N GLN A 91 -11.85 -0.11 -8.05
CA GLN A 91 -12.93 0.83 -7.77
C GLN A 91 -12.46 2.30 -7.80
N PHE A 92 -11.15 2.58 -7.89
CA PHE A 92 -10.61 3.95 -7.96
C PHE A 92 -11.07 4.73 -9.21
N PRO A 93 -11.18 4.13 -10.41
CA PRO A 93 -11.70 4.83 -11.59
C PRO A 93 -13.16 5.28 -11.44
N LYS A 94 -13.93 4.63 -10.57
CA LYS A 94 -15.36 4.92 -10.35
C LYS A 94 -15.62 6.00 -9.31
N GLY A 95 -14.58 6.57 -8.69
CA GLY A 95 -14.70 7.67 -7.72
C GLY A 95 -15.41 7.32 -6.40
N LEU A 96 -15.58 6.03 -6.07
CA LEU A 96 -16.31 5.59 -4.88
C LEU A 96 -15.62 6.06 -3.59
N LYS A 97 -16.29 6.96 -2.84
CA LYS A 97 -15.79 7.55 -1.57
C LYS A 97 -15.32 6.51 -0.54
N GLY A 98 -15.94 5.32 -0.51
CA GLY A 98 -15.59 4.24 0.43
C GLY A 98 -14.38 3.39 0.04
N ALA A 99 -14.01 3.31 -1.24
CA ALA A 99 -13.01 2.35 -1.72
C ALA A 99 -11.59 2.61 -1.16
N ARG A 100 -11.27 3.87 -0.90
CA ARG A 100 -9.94 4.30 -0.39
C ARG A 100 -9.74 3.94 1.09
N GLY A 101 -10.80 3.98 1.89
CA GLY A 101 -10.75 3.56 3.29
C GLY A 101 -10.45 2.07 3.42
N TRP A 102 -11.16 1.24 2.64
CA TRP A 102 -10.91 -0.20 2.59
C TRP A 102 -9.52 -0.53 2.04
N ALA A 103 -9.08 0.13 0.95
CA ALA A 103 -7.73 -0.03 0.43
C ALA A 103 -6.66 0.33 1.46
N CYS A 104 -6.82 1.45 2.17
CA CYS A 104 -5.88 1.85 3.23
C CYS A 104 -5.84 0.84 4.37
N GLY A 105 -7.00 0.29 4.76
CA GLY A 105 -7.08 -0.79 5.75
C GLY A 105 -6.30 -2.03 5.31
N PHE A 106 -6.52 -2.51 4.09
CA PHE A 106 -5.79 -3.67 3.56
C PHE A 106 -4.28 -3.41 3.45
N ILE A 107 -3.88 -2.20 3.04
CA ILE A 107 -2.47 -1.82 2.96
C ILE A 107 -1.82 -1.82 4.36
N ALA A 108 -2.49 -1.27 5.37
CA ALA A 108 -1.96 -1.25 6.73
C ALA A 108 -1.77 -2.67 7.28
N VAL A 109 -2.75 -3.56 7.05
CA VAL A 109 -2.64 -4.98 7.44
C VAL A 109 -1.51 -5.67 6.68
N ALA A 110 -1.37 -5.41 5.37
CA ALA A 110 -0.30 -5.97 4.56
C ALA A 110 1.09 -5.57 5.04
N ILE A 111 1.27 -4.29 5.39
CA ILE A 111 2.52 -3.77 5.96
C ILE A 111 2.80 -4.47 7.29
N PHE A 112 1.80 -4.60 8.17
CA PHE A 112 1.98 -5.26 9.47
C PHE A 112 2.40 -6.72 9.33
N ILE A 113 1.74 -7.49 8.45
CA ILE A 113 2.09 -8.90 8.21
C ILE A 113 3.49 -9.04 7.64
N ASN A 114 3.87 -8.21 6.66
CA ASN A 114 5.21 -8.26 6.07
C ASN A 114 6.31 -7.87 7.08
N LEU A 115 6.03 -6.91 7.95
CA LEU A 115 6.96 -6.52 9.01
C LEU A 115 7.11 -7.63 10.05
N ALA A 116 6.00 -8.23 10.49
CA ALA A 116 6.02 -9.35 11.43
C ALA A 116 6.78 -10.56 10.86
N ALA A 117 6.53 -10.90 9.60
CA ALA A 117 7.23 -11.98 8.91
C ALA A 117 8.74 -11.72 8.75
N PHE A 118 9.12 -10.46 8.52
CA PHE A 118 10.52 -10.05 8.48
C PHE A 118 11.20 -10.17 9.85
N VAL A 119 10.52 -9.78 10.94
CA VAL A 119 11.04 -9.91 12.31
C VAL A 119 11.26 -11.38 12.69
N ILE A 120 10.37 -12.27 12.27
CA ILE A 120 10.49 -13.73 12.48
C ILE A 120 11.52 -14.34 11.50
N GLN A 121 12.18 -13.53 10.65
CA GLN A 121 13.14 -13.95 9.63
C GLN A 121 12.57 -14.98 8.65
N VAL A 122 11.26 -14.99 8.47
CA VAL A 122 10.55 -15.88 7.54
C VAL A 122 10.64 -15.35 6.12
N THR A 123 10.84 -14.05 5.93
CA THR A 123 10.84 -13.42 4.60
C THR A 123 12.12 -12.65 4.30
N SER A 124 12.44 -12.60 3.01
CA SER A 124 13.62 -11.92 2.46
C SER A 124 13.40 -10.41 2.27
N TRP A 125 14.40 -9.72 1.75
CA TRP A 125 14.39 -8.31 1.36
C TRP A 125 13.22 -7.90 0.46
N ALA A 126 12.57 -8.85 -0.21
CA ALA A 126 11.35 -8.64 -0.98
C ALA A 126 10.20 -8.04 -0.16
N SER A 127 10.04 -8.43 1.12
CA SER A 127 9.03 -7.83 2.01
C SER A 127 9.27 -6.34 2.23
N PHE A 128 10.53 -5.92 2.28
CA PHE A 128 10.88 -4.51 2.43
C PHE A 128 10.46 -3.72 1.18
N ALA A 129 10.73 -4.24 -0.02
CA ALA A 129 10.29 -3.63 -1.27
C ALA A 129 8.76 -3.49 -1.35
N ILE A 130 8.01 -4.51 -0.89
CA ILE A 130 6.54 -4.47 -0.81
C ILE A 130 6.07 -3.33 0.10
N VAL A 131 6.61 -3.23 1.33
CA VAL A 131 6.23 -2.19 2.30
C VAL A 131 6.51 -0.79 1.74
N VAL A 132 7.66 -0.61 1.10
CA VAL A 132 8.03 0.67 0.47
C VAL A 132 7.05 1.02 -0.65
N ALA A 133 6.77 0.08 -1.57
CA ALA A 133 5.84 0.30 -2.67
C ALA A 133 4.42 0.64 -2.17
N LEU A 134 3.93 -0.07 -1.17
CA LEU A 134 2.63 0.17 -0.54
C LEU A 134 2.58 1.54 0.16
N THR A 135 3.65 1.93 0.84
CA THR A 135 3.75 3.24 1.49
C THR A 135 3.66 4.37 0.45
N PHE A 136 4.42 4.27 -0.64
CA PHE A 136 4.31 5.22 -1.75
C PHE A 136 2.90 5.23 -2.35
N ALA A 137 2.27 4.06 -2.52
CA ALA A 137 0.91 3.98 -3.02
C ALA A 137 -0.08 4.76 -2.16
N VAL A 138 0.03 4.70 -0.82
CA VAL A 138 -0.80 5.48 0.12
C VAL A 138 -0.53 6.98 0.00
N PHE A 139 0.74 7.41 -0.08
CA PHE A 139 1.08 8.82 -0.26
C PHE A 139 0.49 9.40 -1.55
N PHE A 140 0.58 8.67 -2.66
CA PHE A 140 -0.05 9.08 -3.91
C PHE A 140 -1.57 9.00 -3.86
N MET A 141 -2.11 8.03 -3.12
CA MET A 141 -3.55 7.90 -2.91
C MET A 141 -4.11 9.16 -2.25
N PHE A 142 -3.53 9.67 -1.16
CA PHE A 142 -4.08 10.81 -0.39
C PHE A 142 -3.64 12.20 -0.85
N ARG A 143 -3.07 12.33 -2.05
CA ARG A 143 -2.62 13.63 -2.56
C ARG A 143 -3.82 14.57 -2.80
N PRO A 144 -3.71 15.91 -2.58
CA PRO A 144 -4.84 16.84 -2.65
C PRO A 144 -5.65 16.79 -3.96
N ALA A 145 -4.99 16.55 -5.10
CA ALA A 145 -5.65 16.39 -6.39
C ALA A 145 -6.55 15.14 -6.48
N ALA A 146 -6.19 14.06 -5.77
CA ALA A 146 -7.01 12.86 -5.66
C ALA A 146 -8.17 13.02 -4.67
N ASN A 147 -8.04 13.88 -3.65
CA ASN A 147 -9.15 14.20 -2.75
C ASN A 147 -10.23 15.00 -3.49
N GLN A 148 -9.85 16.02 -4.26
CA GLN A 148 -10.78 16.85 -5.01
C GLN A 148 -11.57 16.07 -6.09
N PHE A 149 -10.97 15.04 -6.71
CA PHE A 149 -11.66 14.22 -7.71
C PHE A 149 -12.74 13.31 -7.08
N VAL A 150 -12.51 12.81 -5.87
CA VAL A 150 -13.46 11.92 -5.17
C VAL A 150 -14.54 12.72 -4.40
N GLU A 151 -14.27 13.97 -4.08
CA GLU A 151 -15.24 14.88 -3.45
C GLU A 151 -16.20 15.54 -4.44
N ARG A 152 -15.92 15.48 -5.75
CA ARG A 152 -16.87 15.92 -6.78
C ARG A 152 -18.14 15.04 -6.69
N PRO A 153 -19.32 15.65 -6.48
CA PRO A 153 -20.60 14.94 -6.41
C PRO A 153 -21.00 14.34 -7.77
#